data_AF-A0A7S0CK12-F1
#
_entry.id   AF-A0A7S0CK12-F1
#
_cell.length_a   1.000
_cell.length_b   1.000
_cell.length_c   1.000
_cell.angle_alpha   90.00
_cell.angle_beta   90.00
_cell.angle_gamma   90.00
#
_symmetry.space_group_name_H-M   'P 1'
#
loop_
_entity.id
_entity.type
_entity.pdbx_description
1 polymer ?
#
loop_
_entity_poly.entity_id
_entity_poly.type
_entity_poly.pdbx_seq_one_letter_code
_entity_poly.pdbx_strand_id
1 'polypeptide(L)'
;DRNSSQAVGRLGEEAAWRILSKKSKDNTLRNLKPFNTDGGAWSIIWVNEEAESGRPFDLICTHPIAGSVYVEVKATSSSNKSNFEISTAEIMKAKGAEQDSSYQYVIIRAYNIGSLWSECRFDIIERPWMLLQSGAAKLLIQL
;
A
#
# COMPACT_ATOMS: atom_id res chain seq x y z
N ASP A 1 0.71 0.07 -23.62
CA ASP A 1 -0.72 0.41 -23.40
C ASP A 1 -0.96 0.99 -22.02
N ARG A 2 -1.27 2.28 -21.92
CA ARG A 2 -1.60 2.95 -20.65
C ARG A 2 -2.93 2.47 -20.05
N ASN A 3 -3.86 2.05 -20.90
CA ASN A 3 -5.17 1.57 -20.46
C ASN A 3 -5.08 0.25 -19.66
N SER A 4 -4.14 -0.64 -20.01
CA SER A 4 -3.96 -1.89 -19.26
C SER A 4 -3.23 -1.66 -17.93
N SER A 5 -2.25 -0.75 -17.87
CA SER A 5 -1.57 -0.43 -16.61
C SER A 5 -2.50 0.26 -15.61
N GLN A 6 -3.36 1.19 -16.07
CA GLN A 6 -4.34 1.83 -15.21
C GLN A 6 -5.37 0.83 -14.68
N ALA A 7 -5.87 -0.08 -15.54
CA ALA A 7 -6.77 -1.14 -15.11
C ALA A 7 -6.13 -2.07 -14.05
N VAL A 8 -4.85 -2.44 -14.23
CA VAL A 8 -4.11 -3.24 -13.25
C VAL A 8 -3.92 -2.48 -11.93
N GLY A 9 -3.67 -1.17 -11.97
CA GLY A 9 -3.61 -0.31 -10.77
C GLY A 9 -4.89 -0.40 -9.95
N ARG A 10 -6.03 -0.09 -10.59
CA ARG A 10 -7.36 -0.12 -9.97
C ARG A 10 -7.73 -1.48 -9.40
N LEU A 11 -7.49 -2.56 -10.15
CA LEU A 11 -7.72 -3.92 -9.65
C LEU A 11 -6.82 -4.27 -8.46
N GLY A 12 -5.59 -3.73 -8.42
CA GLY A 12 -4.68 -3.92 -7.31
C GLY A 12 -5.13 -3.19 -6.04
N GLU A 13 -5.57 -1.94 -6.18
CA GLU A 13 -6.16 -1.15 -5.09
C GLU A 13 -7.40 -1.85 -4.51
N GLU A 14 -8.31 -2.31 -5.37
CA GLU A 14 -9.50 -3.07 -4.97
C GLU A 14 -9.11 -4.34 -4.20
N ALA A 15 -8.16 -5.11 -4.74
CA ALA A 15 -7.73 -6.35 -4.12
C ALA A 15 -7.06 -6.10 -2.76
N ALA A 16 -6.25 -5.05 -2.64
CA ALA A 16 -5.64 -4.61 -1.38
C ALA A 16 -6.71 -4.19 -0.36
N TRP A 17 -7.69 -3.38 -0.75
CA TRP A 17 -8.80 -2.99 0.12
C TRP A 17 -9.59 -4.21 0.60
N ARG A 18 -9.95 -5.14 -0.31
CA ARG A 18 -10.70 -6.36 0.03
C ARG A 18 -9.93 -7.23 1.01
N ILE A 19 -8.63 -7.48 0.77
CA ILE A 19 -7.84 -8.37 1.64
C ILE A 19 -7.62 -7.75 3.02
N LEU A 20 -7.29 -6.45 3.11
CA LEU A 20 -7.14 -5.77 4.39
C LEU A 20 -8.46 -5.73 5.16
N SER A 21 -9.57 -5.44 4.48
CA SER A 21 -10.91 -5.43 5.08
C SER A 21 -11.32 -6.81 5.60
N LYS A 22 -11.07 -7.87 4.82
CA LYS A 22 -11.31 -9.26 5.25
C LYS A 22 -10.45 -9.61 6.47
N LYS A 23 -9.16 -9.32 6.42
CA LYS A 23 -8.21 -9.59 7.52
C LYS A 23 -8.54 -8.80 8.79
N SER A 24 -9.07 -7.59 8.65
CA SER A 24 -9.55 -6.81 9.79
C SER A 24 -10.77 -7.48 10.43
N LYS A 25 -11.75 -7.90 9.62
CA LYS A 25 -12.98 -8.57 10.08
C LYS A 25 -12.71 -9.93 10.74
N ASP A 26 -11.75 -10.70 10.24
CA ASP A 26 -11.37 -12.00 10.82
C ASP A 26 -10.26 -11.90 11.89
N ASN A 27 -9.85 -10.68 12.25
CA ASN A 27 -8.83 -10.38 13.24
C ASN A 27 -7.44 -10.99 12.95
N THR A 28 -7.14 -11.34 11.69
CA THR A 28 -5.81 -11.79 11.26
C THR A 28 -4.91 -10.65 10.78
N LEU A 29 -5.45 -9.45 10.57
CA LEU A 29 -4.67 -8.28 10.16
C LEU A 29 -3.61 -7.91 11.20
N ARG A 30 -3.89 -8.12 12.49
CA ARG A 30 -2.94 -7.91 13.60
C ARG A 30 -1.67 -8.75 13.52
N ASN A 31 -1.64 -9.79 12.68
CA ASN A 31 -0.45 -10.61 12.48
C ASN A 31 0.51 -9.98 11.45
N LEU A 32 0.12 -8.89 10.82
CA LEU A 32 0.89 -8.18 9.81
C LEU A 32 1.37 -6.86 10.37
N LYS A 33 2.65 -6.57 10.18
CA LYS A 33 3.14 -5.21 10.41
C LYS A 33 2.70 -4.28 9.28
N PRO A 34 2.39 -3.02 9.59
CA PRO A 34 2.47 -2.43 10.92
C PRO A 34 1.10 -2.42 11.65
N PHE A 35 0.17 -3.25 11.20
CA PHE A 35 -1.20 -3.35 11.72
C PHE A 35 -1.31 -4.17 13.02
N ASN A 36 -0.18 -4.58 13.60
CA ASN A 36 -0.15 -5.39 14.80
C ASN A 36 -0.68 -4.61 16.01
N THR A 37 -1.80 -5.08 16.56
CA THR A 37 -2.46 -4.48 17.73
C THR A 37 -2.92 -5.58 18.69
N ASP A 38 -2.93 -5.27 19.99
CA ASP A 38 -3.34 -6.21 21.05
C ASP A 38 -4.87 -6.40 21.11
N GLY A 39 -5.63 -5.59 20.39
CA GLY A 39 -7.08 -5.64 20.31
C GLY A 39 -7.64 -4.48 19.49
N GLY A 40 -8.94 -4.51 19.24
CA GLY A 40 -9.61 -3.56 18.35
C GLY A 40 -9.60 -4.00 16.88
N ALA A 41 -10.45 -3.37 16.07
CA ALA A 41 -10.55 -3.63 14.63
C ALA A 41 -10.09 -2.40 13.85
N TRP A 42 -9.44 -2.65 12.72
CA TRP A 42 -9.04 -1.59 11.79
C TRP A 42 -10.21 -1.21 10.87
N SER A 43 -10.49 0.08 10.74
CA SER A 43 -11.36 0.60 9.68
C SER A 43 -10.52 0.86 8.43
N ILE A 44 -10.91 0.27 7.29
CA ILE A 44 -10.17 0.32 6.03
C ILE A 44 -11.01 1.08 4.99
N ILE A 45 -10.49 2.19 4.50
CA ILE A 45 -11.16 3.07 3.53
C ILE A 45 -10.31 3.17 2.27
N TRP A 46 -10.93 2.91 1.11
CA TRP A 46 -10.34 3.18 -0.21
C TRP A 46 -10.66 4.61 -0.62
N VAL A 47 -9.66 5.50 -0.61
CA VAL A 47 -9.88 6.95 -0.68
C VAL A 47 -10.08 7.48 -2.09
N ASN A 48 -9.69 6.72 -3.10
CA ASN A 48 -9.88 6.99 -4.53
C ASN A 48 -10.81 5.96 -5.19
N GLU A 49 -11.75 5.34 -4.47
CA GLU A 49 -12.65 4.32 -5.01
C GLU A 49 -13.47 4.82 -6.22
N GLU A 50 -13.97 6.04 -6.19
CA GLU A 50 -14.79 6.59 -7.29
C GLU A 50 -13.94 7.31 -8.35
N ALA A 51 -12.92 8.05 -7.92
CA ALA A 51 -12.03 8.82 -8.76
C ALA A 51 -10.70 9.12 -8.05
N GLU A 52 -9.68 9.52 -8.82
CA GLU A 52 -8.39 9.96 -8.29
C GLU A 52 -8.57 11.05 -7.22
N SER A 53 -8.08 10.78 -6.01
CA SER A 53 -8.29 11.65 -4.85
C SER A 53 -7.28 12.80 -4.78
N GLY A 54 -6.18 12.72 -5.53
CA GLY A 54 -5.02 13.61 -5.42
C GLY A 54 -4.24 13.43 -4.11
N ARG A 55 -4.58 12.44 -3.27
CA ARG A 55 -3.85 12.11 -2.05
C ARG A 55 -2.64 11.23 -2.39
N PRO A 56 -1.54 11.32 -1.63
CA PRO A 56 -0.35 10.51 -1.87
C PRO A 56 -0.46 9.09 -1.29
N PHE A 57 -1.67 8.50 -1.34
CA PHE A 57 -2.01 7.17 -0.84
C PHE A 57 -3.39 6.77 -1.38
N ASP A 58 -3.60 5.47 -1.56
CA ASP A 58 -4.86 4.89 -2.04
C ASP A 58 -5.80 4.47 -0.90
N LEU A 59 -5.24 3.99 0.23
CA LEU A 59 -6.04 3.54 1.37
C LEU A 59 -5.63 4.27 2.65
N ILE A 60 -6.61 4.46 3.53
CA ILE A 60 -6.38 4.84 4.93
C ILE A 60 -6.95 3.75 5.83
N CYS A 61 -6.07 3.21 6.68
CA CYS A 61 -6.43 2.26 7.72
C CYS A 61 -6.36 2.99 9.06
N THR A 62 -7.42 2.98 9.84
CA THR A 62 -7.47 3.67 11.14
C THR A 62 -7.78 2.69 12.26
N HIS A 63 -7.10 2.88 13.39
CA HIS A 63 -7.29 2.09 14.59
C HIS A 63 -7.42 3.01 15.81
N PRO A 64 -8.37 2.77 16.74
CA PRO A 64 -8.59 3.65 17.88
C PRO A 64 -7.35 3.86 18.79
N ILE A 65 -6.47 2.85 18.85
CA ILE A 65 -5.30 2.84 19.73
C ILE A 65 -4.00 3.02 18.95
N ALA A 66 -3.92 2.47 17.73
CA ALA A 66 -2.65 2.38 16.98
C ALA A 66 -2.47 3.52 15.96
N GLY A 67 -3.45 4.43 15.87
CA GLY A 67 -3.41 5.55 14.96
C GLY A 67 -3.76 5.16 13.53
N SER A 68 -3.11 5.82 12.57
CA SER A 68 -3.40 5.65 11.14
C SER A 68 -2.25 4.99 10.40
N VAL A 69 -2.57 4.11 9.47
CA VAL A 69 -1.64 3.57 8.47
C VAL A 69 -2.15 4.03 7.11
N TYR A 70 -1.37 4.87 6.44
CA TYR A 70 -1.59 5.27 5.06
C TYR A 70 -0.93 4.26 4.13
N VAL A 71 -1.66 3.83 3.11
CA VAL A 71 -1.23 2.76 2.21
C VAL A 71 -1.26 3.24 0.77
N GLU A 72 -0.11 3.15 0.12
CA GLU A 72 0.03 3.29 -1.33
C GLU A 72 0.09 1.91 -1.98
N VAL A 73 -0.69 1.67 -3.03
CA VAL A 73 -0.77 0.38 -3.70
C VAL A 73 -0.06 0.45 -5.04
N LYS A 74 0.98 -0.37 -5.20
CA LYS A 74 1.71 -0.49 -6.47
C LYS A 74 1.48 -1.88 -7.04
N ALA A 75 0.61 -1.95 -8.06
CA ALA A 75 0.16 -3.20 -8.65
C ALA A 75 0.96 -3.61 -9.89
N THR A 76 0.98 -4.92 -10.18
CA THR A 76 1.51 -5.48 -11.42
C THR A 76 0.83 -6.81 -11.75
N SER A 77 0.66 -7.09 -13.05
CA SER A 77 0.23 -8.40 -13.54
C SER A 77 1.35 -9.45 -13.53
N SER A 78 2.61 -9.03 -13.35
CA SER A 78 3.76 -9.94 -13.27
C SER A 78 3.88 -10.58 -11.88
N SER A 79 4.40 -11.81 -11.83
CA SER A 79 4.77 -12.50 -10.59
C SER A 79 6.08 -12.01 -10.00
N ASN A 80 6.93 -11.41 -10.84
CA ASN A 80 8.24 -10.90 -10.48
C ASN A 80 8.48 -9.57 -11.19
N LYS A 81 8.23 -8.47 -10.47
CA LYS A 81 8.58 -7.11 -10.90
C LYS A 81 9.19 -6.37 -9.72
N SER A 82 10.50 -6.21 -9.77
CA SER A 82 11.30 -5.61 -8.71
C SER A 82 11.20 -4.08 -8.67
N ASN A 83 10.83 -3.44 -9.77
CA ASN A 83 10.70 -1.99 -9.87
C ASN A 83 9.24 -1.53 -9.90
N PHE A 84 9.03 -0.32 -9.40
CA PHE A 84 7.78 0.42 -9.49
C PHE A 84 8.08 1.91 -9.37
N GLU A 85 7.15 2.72 -9.87
CA GLU A 85 7.23 4.18 -9.77
C GLU A 85 6.62 4.64 -8.46
N ILE A 86 7.19 5.69 -7.88
CA ILE A 86 6.70 6.37 -6.69
C ILE A 86 6.76 7.87 -6.94
N SER A 87 5.70 8.59 -6.63
CA SER A 87 5.63 10.03 -6.87
C SER A 87 6.39 10.82 -5.79
N THR A 88 6.77 12.06 -6.10
CA THR A 88 7.38 12.96 -5.10
C THR A 88 6.45 13.17 -3.91
N ALA A 89 5.13 13.24 -4.12
CA ALA A 89 4.17 13.42 -3.05
C ALA A 89 4.09 12.20 -2.12
N GLU A 90 4.13 10.98 -2.68
CA GLU A 90 4.23 9.72 -1.93
C GLU A 90 5.53 9.66 -1.10
N ILE A 91 6.67 10.01 -1.70
CA ILE A 91 7.96 10.08 -0.99
C ILE A 91 7.90 11.08 0.18
N MET A 92 7.34 12.28 -0.05
CA MET A 92 7.23 13.29 1.00
C MET A 92 6.31 12.84 2.14
N LYS A 93 5.20 12.14 1.81
CA LYS A 93 4.30 11.56 2.82
C LYS A 93 4.99 10.45 3.62
N ALA A 94 5.76 9.58 2.96
CA ALA A 94 6.57 8.56 3.61
C ALA A 94 7.60 9.17 4.57
N LYS A 95 8.31 10.21 4.14
CA LYS A 95 9.26 10.95 4.97
C LYS A 95 8.59 11.55 6.20
N GLY A 96 7.42 12.17 6.03
CA GLY A 96 6.64 12.71 7.14
C GLY A 96 6.24 11.64 8.17
N ALA A 97 5.83 10.46 7.72
CA ALA A 97 5.46 9.34 8.59
C ALA A 97 6.64 8.80 9.43
N GLU A 98 7.88 9.03 9.00
CA GLU A 98 9.05 8.62 9.77
C GLU A 98 9.49 9.68 10.80
N GLN A 99 8.98 10.90 10.68
CA GLN A 99 9.21 12.00 11.60
C GLN A 99 8.08 12.16 12.63
N ASP A 100 6.89 11.66 12.30
CA ASP A 100 5.68 11.75 13.11
C ASP A 100 5.21 10.35 13.52
N SER A 101 5.29 10.04 14.82
CA SER A 101 4.88 8.74 15.35
C SER A 101 3.36 8.54 15.42
N SER A 102 2.55 9.54 15.07
CA SER A 102 1.08 9.45 15.11
C SER A 102 0.48 8.67 13.94
N TYR A 103 1.26 8.47 12.87
CA TYR A 103 0.85 7.67 11.72
C TYR A 103 2.02 6.95 11.08
N GLN A 104 1.71 5.97 10.25
CA GLN A 104 2.68 5.24 9.45
C GLN A 104 2.30 5.32 7.98
N TYR A 105 3.29 5.07 7.13
CA TYR A 105 3.12 5.01 5.69
C TYR A 105 3.79 3.75 5.16
N VAL A 106 3.05 2.97 4.38
CA VAL A 106 3.53 1.72 3.79
C VAL A 106 3.15 1.64 2.33
N ILE A 107 3.91 0.84 1.59
CA ILE A 107 3.59 0.50 0.20
C ILE A 107 3.16 -0.96 0.16
N ILE A 108 1.98 -1.24 -0.37
CA ILE A 108 1.57 -2.60 -0.71
C ILE A 108 1.95 -2.89 -2.15
N ARG A 109 2.76 -3.92 -2.35
CA ARG A 109 3.08 -4.47 -3.67
C ARG A 109 2.12 -5.59 -3.98
N ALA A 110 1.23 -5.36 -4.95
CA ALA A 110 0.26 -6.34 -5.39
C ALA A 110 0.74 -6.99 -6.71
N TYR A 111 0.92 -8.30 -6.71
CA TYR A 111 1.44 -9.09 -7.84
C TYR A 111 0.35 -9.99 -8.41
N ASN A 112 0.56 -10.45 -9.65
CA ASN A 112 -0.37 -11.31 -10.39
C ASN A 112 -1.78 -10.70 -10.54
N ILE A 113 -1.91 -9.38 -10.46
CA ILE A 113 -3.20 -8.71 -10.57
C ILE A 113 -3.77 -8.92 -11.97
N GLY A 114 -5.02 -9.39 -12.02
CA GLY A 114 -5.73 -9.73 -13.26
C GLY A 114 -5.33 -11.09 -13.86
N SER A 115 -4.46 -11.87 -13.21
CA SER A 115 -4.14 -13.24 -13.65
C SER A 115 -5.28 -14.20 -13.31
N LEU A 116 -5.67 -15.03 -14.29
CA LEU A 116 -6.59 -16.16 -14.08
C LEU A 116 -5.87 -17.43 -13.59
N TRP A 117 -4.54 -17.45 -13.67
CA TRP A 117 -3.73 -18.65 -13.51
C TRP A 117 -2.84 -18.62 -12.27
N SER A 118 -2.86 -17.52 -11.52
CA SER A 118 -1.98 -17.31 -10.37
C SER A 118 -2.68 -16.54 -9.28
N GLU A 119 -2.45 -16.96 -8.04
CA GLU A 119 -2.98 -16.24 -6.88
C GLU A 119 -2.34 -14.86 -6.76
N CYS A 120 -3.14 -13.88 -6.33
CA CYS A 120 -2.64 -12.56 -5.99
C CYS A 120 -1.71 -12.66 -4.78
N ARG A 121 -0.48 -12.12 -4.91
CA ARG A 121 0.47 -12.01 -3.81
C ARG A 121 0.58 -10.56 -3.38
N PHE A 122 0.70 -10.34 -2.07
CA PHE A 122 0.88 -9.01 -1.48
C PHE A 122 2.12 -9.00 -0.61
N ASP A 123 3.01 -8.03 -0.86
CA ASP A 123 4.12 -7.71 0.04
C ASP A 123 3.88 -6.32 0.65
N ILE A 124 4.25 -6.14 1.93
CA ILE A 124 4.16 -4.85 2.62
C ILE A 124 5.58 -4.31 2.77
N ILE A 125 5.81 -3.12 2.21
CA ILE A 125 7.05 -2.37 2.38
C ILE A 125 6.82 -1.34 3.47
N GLU A 126 7.39 -1.62 4.65
CA GLU A 126 7.39 -0.70 5.78
C GLU A 126 8.50 0.35 5.63
N ARG A 127 8.26 1.57 6.15
CA ARG A 127 9.25 2.66 6.22
C ARG A 127 9.98 2.90 4.88
N PRO A 128 9.23 3.17 3.80
CA PRO A 128 9.82 3.26 2.47
C PRO A 128 10.84 4.39 2.36
N TRP A 129 10.73 5.47 3.13
CA TRP A 129 11.71 6.55 3.11
C TRP A 129 13.08 6.10 3.66
N MET A 130 13.12 5.37 4.78
CA MET A 130 14.36 4.80 5.33
C MET A 130 15.00 3.78 4.39
N LEU A 131 14.20 2.97 3.69
CA LEU A 131 14.72 2.01 2.70
C LEU A 131 15.39 2.73 1.52
N LEU A 132 14.83 3.86 1.10
CA LEU A 132 15.44 4.73 0.09
C LEU A 132 16.75 5.35 0.59
N GLN A 133 16.78 5.86 1.83
CA GLN A 133 17.97 6.47 2.41
C GLN A 133 19.13 5.48 2.61
N SER A 134 18.82 4.24 2.99
CA SER A 134 19.81 3.19 3.22
C SER A 134 20.34 2.54 1.94
N GLY A 135 19.74 2.85 0.78
CA GLY A 135 20.08 2.21 -0.50
C GLY A 135 19.54 0.78 -0.65
N ALA A 136 18.75 0.29 0.32
CA ALA A 136 18.05 -0.99 0.24
C ALA A 136 16.95 -0.98 -0.84
N ALA A 137 16.44 0.20 -1.18
CA ALA A 137 15.64 0.47 -2.37
C ALA A 137 16.34 1.53 -3.24
N LYS A 138 16.26 1.38 -4.56
CA LYS A 138 16.82 2.34 -5.54
C LYS A 138 15.70 3.03 -6.29
N LEU A 139 15.75 4.36 -6.36
CA LEU A 139 14.87 5.14 -7.23
C LEU A 139 15.46 5.24 -8.62
N LEU A 140 14.64 4.95 -9.62
CA LEU A 140 14.84 5.42 -10.99
C LEU A 140 13.87 6.58 -11.19
N ILE A 141 14.40 7.80 -11.22
CA ILE A 141 13.62 8.97 -11.60
C ILE A 141 13.59 8.99 -13.13
N GLN A 142 12.41 8.76 -13.71
CA GLN A 142 12.18 9.12 -15.11
C GLN A 142 11.97 10.63 -15.17
N LEU A 143 12.94 11.33 -15.77
CA LEU A 143 12.86 12.76 -16.10
C LEU A 143 12.07 12.96 -17.39
#